data_AF-C0G733-F1
#
_entry.id   AF-C0G733-F1
#
_cell.length_a   1.000
_cell.length_b   1.000
_cell.length_c   1.000
_cell.angle_alpha   90.00
_cell.angle_beta   90.00
_cell.angle_gamma   90.00
#
_symmetry.space_group_name_H-M   'P 1'
#
loop_
_entity.id
_entity.type
_entity.pdbx_description
1 polymer ?
#
loop_
_entity_poly.entity_id
_entity_poly.type
_entity_poly.pdbx_seq_one_letter_code
_entity_poly.pdbx_strand_id
1 'polypeptide(L)'
;MAHHRAEVFNTPEWGLTKLADSTAGRLSCGVRGGIHDNVSRNSRGSMSESIFERISAFLSKKNAVQRVAEDPALASELLLLLHVVVADGNQHPAEIAAFKEIAANNFGIPPEELPEVAEYLKDFGYETTTKQAANMLAEMAPERRLALLSDLMKIACSDHRLDRSETTMIQRIANTLGIKPEELHKVRQASSCG
;
A
#
# COMPACT_ATOMS: atom_id res chain seq x y z
N MET A 1 -14.48 3.82 28.71
CA MET A 1 -13.11 3.74 28.13
C MET A 1 -13.16 3.72 26.60
N ALA A 2 -13.81 4.71 25.98
CA ALA A 2 -13.98 4.82 24.53
C ALA A 2 -13.21 6.02 23.92
N HIS A 3 -12.63 6.88 24.76
CA HIS A 3 -12.13 8.20 24.34
C HIS A 3 -10.74 8.18 23.69
N HIS A 4 -9.88 7.22 23.99
CA HIS A 4 -8.54 7.15 23.36
C HIS A 4 -8.55 6.55 21.93
N ARG A 5 -9.70 6.01 21.51
CA ARG A 5 -9.80 5.12 20.34
C ARG A 5 -10.17 5.86 19.06
N ALA A 6 -10.67 7.09 19.20
CA ALA A 6 -10.99 7.98 18.08
C ALA A 6 -9.81 8.90 17.73
N GLU A 7 -8.81 9.07 18.60
CA GLU A 7 -7.76 10.07 18.41
C GLU A 7 -6.79 9.74 17.26
N VAL A 8 -6.51 8.45 17.00
CA VAL A 8 -5.65 8.03 15.88
C VAL A 8 -6.31 8.29 14.51
N PHE A 9 -7.65 8.28 14.45
CA PHE A 9 -8.41 8.56 13.22
C PHE A 9 -8.91 10.00 13.10
N ASN A 10 -8.68 10.84 14.13
CA ASN A 10 -9.19 12.21 14.23
C ASN A 10 -8.10 13.29 14.15
N THR A 11 -6.85 12.93 13.82
CA THR A 11 -5.82 13.93 13.51
C THR A 11 -5.99 14.45 12.07
N PRO A 12 -5.76 15.75 11.81
CA PRO A 12 -5.81 16.33 10.46
C PRO A 12 -4.68 15.83 9.52
N GLU A 13 -3.95 14.80 9.92
CA GLU A 13 -2.59 14.46 9.52
C GLU A 13 -2.52 13.09 8.83
N TRP A 14 -3.55 12.68 8.09
CA TRP A 14 -3.47 11.42 7.31
C TRP A 14 -2.44 11.45 6.17
N GLY A 15 -1.62 12.51 6.05
CA GLY A 15 -0.40 12.50 5.25
C GLY A 15 -0.56 12.08 3.79
N LEU A 16 -1.77 12.11 3.23
CA LEU A 16 -2.03 11.68 1.85
C LEU A 16 -1.27 12.56 0.84
N THR A 17 -0.91 13.78 1.23
CA THR A 17 0.04 14.63 0.49
C THR A 17 1.42 13.98 0.33
N LYS A 18 1.93 13.22 1.31
CA LYS A 18 3.22 12.52 1.21
C LYS A 18 3.16 11.24 0.38
N LEU A 19 2.00 10.61 0.24
CA LEU A 19 1.80 9.54 -0.73
C LEU A 19 1.89 10.08 -2.17
N ALA A 20 1.42 11.32 -2.42
CA ALA A 20 1.47 11.96 -3.73
C ALA A 20 2.81 12.67 -4.07
N ASP A 21 3.50 13.27 -3.10
CA ASP A 21 4.59 14.25 -3.36
C ASP A 21 5.99 13.67 -3.69
N SER A 22 6.19 12.35 -3.66
CA SER A 22 7.55 11.77 -3.79
C SER A 22 8.08 11.63 -5.23
N THR A 23 7.55 12.39 -6.19
CA THR A 23 8.06 12.45 -7.58
C THR A 23 8.86 13.71 -7.91
N ALA A 24 9.05 14.64 -6.96
CA ALA A 24 9.80 15.88 -7.21
C ALA A 24 11.31 15.77 -6.89
N GLY A 25 12.00 14.83 -7.54
CA GLY A 25 13.46 14.73 -7.57
C GLY A 25 14.06 15.37 -8.83
N ARG A 26 14.38 16.66 -8.75
CA ARG A 26 14.89 17.55 -9.79
C ARG A 26 16.33 17.20 -10.23
N LEU A 27 16.58 17.00 -11.52
CA LEU A 27 17.86 17.35 -12.16
C LEU A 27 17.65 17.95 -13.55
N SER A 28 17.83 19.26 -13.60
CA SER A 28 18.07 20.06 -14.81
C SER A 28 19.58 20.16 -15.00
N CYS A 29 20.09 19.84 -16.20
CA CYS A 29 21.24 20.51 -16.83
C CYS A 29 21.48 19.99 -18.25
N GLY A 30 21.77 20.88 -19.20
CA GLY A 30 22.58 20.54 -20.39
C GLY A 30 22.00 20.86 -21.76
N VAL A 31 22.10 22.13 -22.18
CA VAL A 31 22.04 22.55 -23.58
C VAL A 31 23.27 22.04 -24.34
N ARG A 32 23.10 21.39 -25.52
CA ARG A 32 23.87 21.65 -26.76
C ARG A 32 23.46 20.76 -27.97
N GLY A 33 22.98 21.45 -29.01
CA GLY A 33 23.24 21.35 -30.47
C GLY A 33 23.44 20.00 -31.19
N GLY A 34 22.80 19.88 -32.37
CA GLY A 34 23.21 18.96 -33.44
C GLY A 34 22.13 18.75 -34.51
N ILE A 35 22.35 19.29 -35.70
CA ILE A 35 21.52 19.23 -36.91
C ILE A 35 21.86 17.92 -37.67
N HIS A 36 20.89 17.27 -38.34
CA HIS A 36 20.97 16.75 -39.74
C HIS A 36 19.75 15.87 -40.12
N ASP A 37 19.36 16.02 -41.38
CA ASP A 37 18.15 15.55 -42.09
C ASP A 37 18.04 14.02 -42.30
N ASN A 38 16.83 13.50 -42.63
CA ASN A 38 16.46 13.02 -43.99
C ASN A 38 15.19 12.09 -44.00
N VAL A 39 14.12 12.60 -44.64
CA VAL A 39 13.15 12.01 -45.60
C VAL A 39 12.76 10.50 -45.61
N SER A 40 11.43 10.29 -45.70
CA SER A 40 10.64 9.26 -46.46
C SER A 40 10.25 7.91 -45.82
N ARG A 41 8.94 7.72 -45.53
CA ARG A 41 7.91 7.08 -46.42
C ARG A 41 6.68 6.57 -45.64
N ASN A 42 5.53 7.07 -46.09
CA ASN A 42 4.19 6.46 -46.23
C ASN A 42 3.96 5.01 -45.73
N SER A 43 2.96 4.79 -44.87
CA SER A 43 1.85 3.82 -45.11
C SER A 43 0.73 3.94 -44.08
N ARG A 44 -0.51 3.82 -44.59
CA ARG A 44 -1.80 3.93 -43.92
C ARG A 44 -2.04 2.75 -42.97
N GLY A 45 -2.64 3.03 -41.80
CA GLY A 45 -3.20 2.01 -40.91
C GLY A 45 -3.57 2.57 -39.54
N SER A 46 -4.88 2.75 -39.29
CA SER A 46 -5.53 2.78 -37.97
C SER A 46 -5.07 3.82 -36.93
N MET A 47 -5.60 5.06 -37.02
CA MET A 47 -5.58 6.01 -35.90
C MET A 47 -6.57 5.62 -34.78
N SER A 48 -7.46 4.66 -35.02
CA SER A 48 -8.47 4.21 -34.07
C SER A 48 -7.97 3.17 -33.07
N GLU A 49 -6.97 2.36 -33.41
CA GLU A 49 -6.43 1.35 -32.47
C GLU A 49 -5.68 2.00 -31.31
N SER A 50 -4.93 3.09 -31.50
CA SER A 50 -4.15 3.76 -30.44
C SER A 50 -5.00 4.43 -29.34
N ILE A 51 -6.12 5.05 -29.71
CA ILE A 51 -6.99 5.73 -28.75
C ILE A 51 -7.88 4.72 -28.03
N PHE A 52 -8.40 3.73 -28.74
CA PHE A 52 -9.21 2.67 -28.15
C PHE A 52 -8.35 1.72 -27.29
N GLU A 53 -7.08 1.48 -27.60
CA GLU A 53 -6.12 0.77 -26.72
C GLU A 53 -5.79 1.58 -25.46
N ARG A 54 -5.63 2.91 -25.55
CA ARG A 54 -5.39 3.76 -24.36
C ARG A 54 -6.64 3.88 -23.48
N ILE A 55 -7.82 4.01 -24.08
CA ILE A 55 -9.10 4.06 -23.37
C ILE A 55 -9.46 2.67 -22.84
N SER A 56 -9.17 1.58 -23.56
CA SER A 56 -9.37 0.21 -23.06
C SER A 56 -8.32 -0.22 -22.05
N ALA A 57 -7.08 0.28 -22.07
CA ALA A 57 -6.12 0.14 -20.98
C ALA A 57 -6.56 0.92 -19.73
N PHE A 58 -7.27 2.04 -19.94
CA PHE A 58 -7.87 2.85 -18.87
C PHE A 58 -9.19 2.26 -18.34
N LEU A 59 -9.97 1.57 -19.18
CA LEU A 59 -11.27 0.94 -18.84
C LEU A 59 -11.17 -0.55 -18.45
N SER A 60 -10.14 -1.27 -18.90
CA SER A 60 -9.88 -2.68 -18.52
C SER A 60 -9.14 -2.79 -17.19
N LYS A 61 -8.51 -1.69 -16.73
CA LYS A 61 -8.24 -1.42 -15.32
C LYS A 61 -9.59 -1.14 -14.64
N LYS A 62 -10.23 -2.15 -14.06
CA LYS A 62 -11.14 -1.88 -12.95
C LYS A 62 -10.37 -1.02 -11.94
N ASN A 63 -10.78 0.23 -11.69
CA ASN A 63 -10.11 1.15 -10.77
C ASN A 63 -9.70 0.36 -9.50
N ALA A 64 -8.45 0.46 -9.02
CA ALA A 64 -8.04 -0.25 -7.81
C ALA A 64 -9.02 -0.05 -6.65
N VAL A 65 -9.62 1.14 -6.52
CA VAL A 65 -10.72 1.42 -5.58
C VAL A 65 -11.90 0.49 -5.80
N GLN A 66 -12.37 0.31 -7.04
CA GLN A 66 -13.48 -0.60 -7.35
C GLN A 66 -13.13 -2.04 -6.95
N ARG A 67 -11.92 -2.50 -7.25
CA ARG A 67 -11.48 -3.84 -6.84
C ARG A 67 -11.44 -4.01 -5.34
N VAL A 68 -10.89 -3.02 -4.64
CA VAL A 68 -10.80 -3.01 -3.17
C VAL A 68 -12.20 -2.93 -2.55
N ALA A 69 -13.13 -2.20 -3.17
CA ALA A 69 -14.52 -2.10 -2.73
C ALA A 69 -15.34 -3.38 -2.98
N GLU A 70 -15.06 -4.09 -4.07
CA GLU A 70 -15.70 -5.36 -4.42
C GLU A 70 -15.16 -6.55 -3.60
N ASP A 71 -13.97 -6.45 -2.99
CA ASP A 71 -13.33 -7.49 -2.19
C ASP A 71 -13.03 -7.01 -0.76
N PRO A 72 -13.92 -7.27 0.21
CA PRO A 72 -13.73 -6.90 1.61
C PRO A 72 -12.48 -7.54 2.27
N ALA A 73 -12.00 -8.68 1.77
CA ALA A 73 -10.77 -9.29 2.28
C ALA A 73 -9.55 -8.48 1.84
N LEU A 74 -9.50 -8.10 0.56
CA LEU A 74 -8.47 -7.20 0.04
C LEU A 74 -8.47 -5.85 0.77
N ALA A 75 -9.65 -5.25 0.99
CA ALA A 75 -9.76 -4.02 1.77
C ALA A 75 -9.23 -4.19 3.20
N SER A 76 -9.53 -5.32 3.84
CA SER A 76 -9.05 -5.62 5.19
C SER A 76 -7.53 -5.80 5.24
N GLU A 77 -6.92 -6.48 4.26
CA GLU A 77 -5.46 -6.64 4.17
C GLU A 77 -4.76 -5.28 4.05
N LEU A 78 -5.20 -4.44 3.09
CA LEU A 78 -4.63 -3.11 2.89
C LEU A 78 -4.86 -2.19 4.09
N LEU A 79 -6.02 -2.27 4.73
CA LEU A 79 -6.32 -1.53 5.95
C LEU A 79 -5.39 -1.91 7.09
N LEU A 80 -5.07 -3.21 7.26
CA LEU A 80 -4.12 -3.66 8.29
C LEU A 80 -2.70 -3.16 8.01
N LEU A 81 -2.25 -3.18 6.75
CA LEU A 81 -0.96 -2.62 6.37
C LEU A 81 -0.89 -1.12 6.67
N LEU A 82 -1.94 -0.38 6.32
CA LEU A 82 -2.04 1.05 6.58
C LEU A 82 -2.06 1.37 8.08
N HIS A 83 -2.74 0.55 8.89
CA HIS A 83 -2.75 0.72 10.35
C HIS A 83 -1.36 0.62 10.98
N VAL A 84 -0.46 -0.20 10.42
CA VAL A 84 0.93 -0.29 10.90
C VAL A 84 1.68 1.00 10.60
N VAL A 85 1.55 1.54 9.37
CA VAL A 85 2.20 2.81 8.96
C VAL A 85 1.75 4.01 9.82
N VAL A 86 0.57 3.96 10.44
CA VAL A 86 0.04 5.05 11.28
C VAL A 86 0.01 4.72 12.77
N ALA A 87 0.59 3.59 13.18
CA ALA A 87 0.42 3.03 14.52
C ALA A 87 0.93 3.94 15.64
N ASP A 88 2.05 4.62 15.40
CA ASP A 88 2.74 5.49 16.35
C ASP A 88 2.40 6.98 16.16
N GLY A 89 1.65 7.30 15.10
CA GLY A 89 1.28 8.66 14.71
C GLY A 89 2.38 9.42 13.96
N ASN A 90 3.51 8.80 13.64
CA ASN A 90 4.62 9.41 12.92
C ASN A 90 5.01 8.57 11.70
N GLN A 91 4.38 8.88 10.56
CA GLN A 91 4.61 8.15 9.32
C GLN A 91 6.05 8.35 8.80
N HIS A 92 6.92 7.35 8.97
CA HIS A 92 8.28 7.44 8.47
C HIS A 92 8.30 7.27 6.94
N PRO A 93 9.08 8.07 6.17
CA PRO A 93 9.12 7.93 4.71
C PRO A 93 9.49 6.53 4.21
N ALA A 94 10.27 5.78 4.99
CA ALA A 94 10.65 4.39 4.69
C ALA A 94 9.45 3.43 4.76
N GLU A 95 8.58 3.58 5.77
CA GLU A 95 7.37 2.76 5.94
C GLU A 95 6.36 3.03 4.83
N ILE A 96 6.19 4.31 4.49
CA ILE A 96 5.36 4.73 3.37
C ILE A 96 5.89 4.11 2.06
N ALA A 97 7.20 4.13 1.84
CA ALA A 97 7.81 3.54 0.65
C ALA A 97 7.62 2.02 0.60
N ALA A 98 7.83 1.33 1.72
CA ALA A 98 7.61 -0.11 1.85
C ALA A 98 6.14 -0.48 1.60
N PHE A 99 5.20 0.28 2.15
CA PHE A 99 3.77 0.11 1.89
C PHE A 99 3.43 0.28 0.41
N LYS A 100 3.94 1.33 -0.25
CA LYS A 100 3.74 1.55 -1.70
C LYS A 100 4.26 0.38 -2.53
N GLU A 101 5.46 -0.11 -2.20
CA GLU A 101 6.07 -1.25 -2.88
C GLU A 101 5.24 -2.53 -2.73
N ILE A 102 4.78 -2.81 -1.51
CA ILE A 102 3.93 -3.97 -1.22
C ILE A 102 2.59 -3.85 -1.95
N ALA A 103 1.95 -2.68 -1.93
CA ALA A 103 0.71 -2.44 -2.65
C ALA A 103 0.84 -2.69 -4.17
N ALA A 104 1.94 -2.23 -4.76
CA ALA A 104 2.20 -2.43 -6.18
C ALA A 104 2.50 -3.90 -6.50
N ASN A 105 3.39 -4.54 -5.75
CA ASN A 105 3.89 -5.88 -6.07
C ASN A 105 2.92 -7.00 -5.68
N ASN A 106 2.30 -6.91 -4.52
CA ASN A 106 1.48 -8.00 -3.96
C ASN A 106 0.01 -7.83 -4.31
N PHE A 107 -0.47 -6.59 -4.44
CA PHE A 107 -1.89 -6.28 -4.66
C PHE A 107 -2.19 -5.73 -6.06
N GLY A 108 -1.16 -5.42 -6.85
CA GLY A 108 -1.29 -4.87 -8.20
C GLY A 108 -1.86 -3.45 -8.21
N ILE A 109 -1.69 -2.71 -7.10
CA ILE A 109 -2.18 -1.33 -6.94
C ILE A 109 -1.00 -0.39 -7.18
N PRO A 110 -0.93 0.26 -8.35
CA PRO A 110 0.22 1.08 -8.67
C PRO A 110 0.21 2.38 -7.85
N PRO A 111 1.37 3.04 -7.63
CA PRO A 111 1.47 4.19 -6.74
C PRO A 111 0.56 5.37 -7.10
N GLU A 112 0.20 5.52 -8.37
CA GLU A 112 -0.75 6.54 -8.84
C GLU A 112 -2.19 6.31 -8.38
N GLU A 113 -2.60 5.07 -8.11
CA GLU A 113 -3.96 4.72 -7.65
C GLU A 113 -4.06 4.63 -6.13
N LEU A 114 -2.91 4.56 -5.43
CA LEU A 114 -2.86 4.46 -3.98
C LEU A 114 -3.55 5.60 -3.22
N PRO A 115 -3.50 6.88 -3.66
CA PRO A 115 -4.21 7.95 -2.97
C PRO A 115 -5.73 7.73 -2.92
N GLU A 116 -6.34 7.32 -4.05
CA GLU A 116 -7.78 7.04 -4.11
C GLU A 116 -8.14 5.80 -3.26
N VAL A 117 -7.29 4.77 -3.28
CA VAL A 117 -7.47 3.58 -2.43
C VAL A 117 -7.35 3.94 -0.95
N ALA A 118 -6.39 4.78 -0.58
CA ALA A 118 -6.22 5.22 0.81
C ALA A 118 -7.41 6.04 1.31
N GLU A 119 -8.01 6.87 0.44
CA GLU A 119 -9.25 7.59 0.75
C GLU A 119 -10.42 6.64 0.99
N TYR A 120 -10.60 5.64 0.12
CA TYR A 120 -11.60 4.58 0.35
C TYR A 120 -11.37 3.82 1.66
N LEU A 121 -10.11 3.44 1.94
CA LEU A 121 -9.75 2.70 3.16
C LEU A 121 -9.96 3.53 4.42
N LYS A 122 -9.87 4.86 4.33
CA LYS A 122 -10.19 5.76 5.44
C LYS A 122 -11.67 5.64 5.82
N ASP A 123 -12.56 5.71 4.83
CA ASP A 123 -14.01 5.55 5.04
C ASP A 123 -14.33 4.15 5.57
N PHE A 124 -13.73 3.12 4.96
CA PHE A 124 -13.86 1.74 5.41
C PHE A 124 -13.31 1.53 6.84
N GLY A 125 -12.21 2.20 7.20
CA GLY A 125 -11.56 2.14 8.50
C GLY A 125 -12.31 2.88 9.61
N TYR A 126 -13.12 3.90 9.29
CA TYR A 126 -14.08 4.47 10.24
C TYR A 126 -15.11 3.44 10.69
N GLU A 127 -15.51 2.54 9.79
CA GLU A 127 -16.48 1.49 10.06
C GLU A 127 -15.84 0.21 10.63
N THR A 128 -14.54 0.00 10.36
CA THR A 128 -13.85 -1.27 10.60
C THR A 128 -12.59 -1.11 11.46
N THR A 129 -12.62 -1.66 12.68
CA THR A 129 -11.44 -1.67 13.56
C THR A 129 -10.40 -2.70 13.11
N THR A 130 -9.12 -2.51 13.50
CA THR A 130 -8.02 -3.47 13.24
C THR A 130 -8.36 -4.91 13.64
N LYS A 131 -9.07 -5.11 14.77
CA LYS A 131 -9.49 -6.45 15.20
C LYS A 131 -10.58 -7.03 14.27
N GLN A 132 -11.52 -6.21 13.81
CA GLN A 132 -12.55 -6.65 12.88
C GLN A 132 -11.93 -7.01 11.52
N ALA A 133 -11.04 -6.17 10.99
CA ALA A 133 -10.30 -6.46 9.77
C ALA A 133 -9.51 -7.77 9.89
N ALA A 134 -8.77 -7.97 10.99
CA ALA A 134 -8.04 -9.22 11.21
C ALA A 134 -8.97 -10.45 11.36
N ASN A 135 -10.14 -10.30 11.98
CA ASN A 135 -11.13 -11.38 12.05
C ASN A 135 -11.69 -11.77 10.68
N MET A 136 -11.89 -10.81 9.77
CA MET A 136 -12.34 -11.08 8.39
C MET A 136 -11.34 -11.94 7.61
N LEU A 137 -10.09 -11.94 8.06
CA LEU A 137 -8.96 -12.64 7.45
C LEU A 137 -8.57 -13.94 8.17
N ALA A 138 -9.24 -14.27 9.28
CA ALA A 138 -8.88 -15.43 10.10
C ALA A 138 -9.04 -16.77 9.35
N GLU A 139 -10.04 -16.87 8.48
CA GLU A 139 -10.35 -18.09 7.71
C GLU A 139 -9.51 -18.25 6.44
N MET A 140 -8.57 -17.34 6.17
CA MET A 140 -7.67 -17.46 5.02
C MET A 140 -6.73 -18.66 5.12
N ALA A 141 -6.23 -19.11 3.97
CA ALA A 141 -5.20 -20.14 3.92
C ALA A 141 -3.99 -19.74 4.81
N PRO A 142 -3.41 -20.68 5.58
CA PRO A 142 -2.30 -20.40 6.49
C PRO A 142 -1.14 -19.64 5.82
N GLU A 143 -0.83 -19.98 4.57
CA GLU A 143 0.24 -19.38 3.79
C GLU A 143 -0.01 -17.89 3.53
N ARG A 144 -1.27 -17.52 3.25
CA ARG A 144 -1.65 -16.12 3.01
C ARG A 144 -1.63 -15.30 4.30
N ARG A 145 -1.98 -15.91 5.45
CA ARG A 145 -1.87 -15.25 6.77
C ARG A 145 -0.41 -14.97 7.14
N LEU A 146 0.50 -15.90 6.83
CA LEU A 146 1.93 -15.71 7.03
C LEU A 146 2.52 -14.67 6.08
N ALA A 147 2.08 -14.64 4.81
CA ALA A 147 2.49 -13.62 3.85
C ALA A 147 2.07 -12.22 4.32
N LEU A 148 0.82 -12.05 4.76
CA LEU A 148 0.34 -10.78 5.34
C LEU A 148 1.16 -10.37 6.57
N LEU A 149 1.47 -11.32 7.46
CA LEU A 149 2.29 -11.04 8.63
C LEU A 149 3.72 -10.61 8.25
N SER A 150 4.29 -11.22 7.21
CA SER A 150 5.59 -10.84 6.67
C SER A 150 5.56 -9.43 6.08
N ASP A 151 4.50 -9.07 5.36
CA ASP A 151 4.32 -7.72 4.79
C ASP A 151 4.19 -6.67 5.89
N LEU A 152 3.39 -6.94 6.93
CA LEU A 152 3.26 -6.07 8.11
C LEU A 152 4.62 -5.82 8.78
N MET A 153 5.43 -6.87 8.92
CA MET A 153 6.76 -6.76 9.51
C MET A 153 7.75 -6.03 8.60
N LYS A 154 7.66 -6.23 7.27
CA LYS A 154 8.50 -5.52 6.29
C LYS A 154 8.27 -4.01 6.34
N ILE A 155 7.03 -3.58 6.55
CA ILE A 155 6.69 -2.16 6.74
C ILE A 155 7.31 -1.64 8.04
N ALA A 156 7.00 -2.28 9.17
CA ALA A 156 7.46 -1.84 10.49
C ALA A 156 8.99 -1.90 10.67
N CYS A 157 9.70 -2.70 9.86
CA CYS A 157 11.17 -2.75 9.88
C CYS A 157 11.86 -1.91 8.81
N SER A 158 11.11 -1.15 8.00
CA SER A 158 11.67 -0.43 6.86
C SER A 158 12.61 0.71 7.26
N ASP A 159 12.43 1.31 8.44
CA ASP A 159 13.29 2.37 8.97
C ASP A 159 14.38 1.84 9.94
N HIS A 160 14.50 0.51 10.08
CA HIS A 160 15.37 -0.20 11.03
C HIS A 160 15.05 0.07 12.51
N ARG A 161 13.85 0.56 12.84
CA ARG A 161 13.44 0.85 14.21
C ARG A 161 12.04 0.31 14.49
N LEU A 162 11.98 -0.91 15.02
CA LEU A 162 10.71 -1.48 15.45
C LEU A 162 10.28 -0.88 16.81
N ASP A 163 9.16 -0.16 16.82
CA ASP A 163 8.64 0.43 18.05
C ASP A 163 7.68 -0.52 18.82
N ARG A 164 7.35 -0.13 20.05
CA ARG A 164 6.49 -0.93 20.93
C ARG A 164 5.03 -0.96 20.46
N SER A 165 4.52 0.14 19.91
CA SER A 165 3.17 0.28 19.39
C SER A 165 2.94 -0.61 18.16
N GLU A 166 3.86 -0.60 17.20
CA GLU A 166 3.85 -1.47 16.02
C GLU A 166 3.97 -2.93 16.41
N THR A 167 4.94 -3.27 17.26
CA THR A 167 5.14 -4.64 17.76
C THR A 167 3.86 -5.15 18.43
N THR A 168 3.22 -4.31 19.24
CA THR A 168 1.98 -4.67 19.94
C THR A 168 0.82 -4.84 18.97
N MET A 169 0.73 -3.99 17.94
CA MET A 169 -0.29 -4.09 16.90
C MET A 169 -0.13 -5.38 16.09
N ILE A 170 1.08 -5.64 15.58
CA ILE A 170 1.40 -6.84 14.80
C ILE A 170 1.15 -8.11 15.64
N GLN A 171 1.51 -8.12 16.92
CA GLN A 171 1.22 -9.24 17.81
C GLN A 171 -0.29 -9.50 17.95
N ARG A 172 -1.10 -8.44 18.06
CA ARG A 172 -2.57 -8.57 18.15
C ARG A 172 -3.17 -9.10 16.86
N ILE A 173 -2.68 -8.63 15.71
CA ILE A 173 -3.10 -9.13 14.40
C ILE A 173 -2.74 -10.61 14.27
N ALA A 174 -1.50 -11.00 14.56
CA ALA A 174 -1.05 -12.39 14.51
C ALA A 174 -1.90 -13.32 15.38
N ASN A 175 -2.21 -12.90 16.62
CA ASN A 175 -3.07 -13.66 17.52
C ASN A 175 -4.50 -13.81 16.96
N THR A 176 -5.02 -12.78 16.29
CA THR A 176 -6.37 -12.81 15.70
C THR A 176 -6.43 -13.70 14.46
N LEU A 177 -5.35 -13.72 13.66
CA LEU A 177 -5.18 -14.62 12.52
C LEU A 177 -4.90 -16.08 12.91
N GLY A 178 -4.78 -16.38 14.21
CA GLY A 178 -4.45 -17.72 14.70
C GLY A 178 -3.02 -18.17 14.36
N ILE A 179 -2.12 -17.23 14.10
CA ILE A 179 -0.71 -17.53 13.83
C ILE A 179 -0.03 -17.92 15.14
N LYS A 180 0.73 -19.01 15.11
CA LYS A 180 1.36 -19.52 16.32
C LYS A 180 2.58 -18.68 16.72
N PRO A 181 2.91 -18.61 18.03
CA PRO A 181 4.06 -17.81 18.50
C PRO A 181 5.39 -18.18 17.84
N GLU A 182 5.61 -19.47 17.52
CA GLU A 182 6.81 -19.94 16.84
C GLU A 182 6.92 -19.44 15.39
N GLU A 183 5.79 -19.30 14.69
CA GLU A 183 5.74 -18.78 13.33
C GLU A 183 6.00 -17.28 13.34
N LEU A 184 5.39 -16.57 14.28
CA LEU A 184 5.65 -15.14 14.49
C LEU A 184 7.12 -14.86 14.82
N HIS A 185 7.76 -15.72 15.63
CA HIS A 185 9.18 -15.58 15.94
C HIS A 185 10.05 -15.78 14.69
N LYS A 186 9.73 -16.76 13.84
CA LYS A 186 10.43 -16.97 12.56
C LYS A 186 10.30 -15.77 11.63
N VAL A 187 9.09 -15.21 11.49
CA VAL A 187 8.87 -14.02 10.66
C VAL A 187 9.68 -12.84 11.20
N ARG A 188 9.67 -12.60 12.52
CA ARG A 188 10.49 -11.53 13.14
C ARG A 188 11.99 -11.71 12.92
N GLN A 189 12.51 -12.94 12.97
CA GLN A 189 13.92 -13.21 12.68
C GLN A 189 14.26 -12.97 11.21
N ALA A 190 13.37 -13.36 10.29
CA ALA A 190 13.57 -13.19 8.86
C ALA A 190 13.51 -11.72 8.43
N SER A 191 12.66 -10.93 9.09
CA SER A 191 12.47 -9.51 8.82
C SER A 191 13.35 -8.61 9.70
N SER A 192 14.38 -9.15 10.38
CA SER A 192 15.07 -8.45 11.46
C SER A 192 15.49 -7.04 11.05
N CYS A 193 14.90 -6.04 11.71
CA CYS A 193 15.41 -4.68 11.80
C CYS A 193 16.86 -4.78 12.34
N GLY A 194 17.83 -4.66 11.43
CA GLY A 194 19.27 -4.75 11.75
C GLY A 194 19.87 -3.39 12.05
#